data_AF-A0A060RZG1-F1
#
_entry.id   AF-A0A060RZG1-F1
#
_cell.length_a   1.000
_cell.length_b   1.000
_cell.length_c   1.000
_cell.angle_alpha   90.00
_cell.angle_beta   90.00
_cell.angle_gamma   90.00
#
_symmetry.space_group_name_H-M   'P 1'
#
loop_
_entity.id
_entity.type
_entity.pdbx_description
1 polymer ?
#
loop_
_entity_poly.entity_id
_entity_poly.type
_entity_poly.pdbx_seq_one_letter_code
_entity_poly.pdbx_strand_id
1 'polypeptide(L)'
;MSNPFSKKEIISLPQRNRRKVNKSYISEDENEEEENKHIFNGDNNTSDHMDDHINDYVDDHINDYVDDHINDYVDEHINDYVDDHISKDIYNKFSNKTYEYKYLDHTADIILHSSGKNLRECFESICICMFDYMCNLNSVELKKRRKITVSGANIEDLLFNFLTEFHFLYGSEYFICKHIEIVYFNMNLFLIEAYGYGDIFNISIHESGTEIKAVTKHELKIISNKDACEIFVLVDI
;
A
#
# COMPACT_ATOMS: atom_id res chain seq x y z
N MET A 1 -28.80 -8.56 -28.75
CA MET A 1 -29.54 -8.85 -27.51
C MET A 1 -28.80 -9.97 -26.77
N SER A 2 -28.43 -9.66 -25.52
CA SER A 2 -28.21 -10.54 -24.35
C SER A 2 -27.27 -11.77 -24.42
N ASN A 3 -26.01 -11.52 -24.04
CA ASN A 3 -25.23 -12.05 -22.90
C ASN A 3 -24.99 -13.58 -22.70
N PRO A 4 -23.72 -14.03 -22.65
CA PRO A 4 -23.29 -15.30 -22.09
C PRO A 4 -22.51 -15.12 -20.76
N PHE A 5 -23.02 -15.65 -19.65
CA PHE A 5 -22.23 -15.81 -18.42
C PHE A 5 -21.84 -17.28 -18.24
N SER A 6 -20.58 -17.60 -18.52
CA SER A 6 -19.94 -18.85 -18.13
C SER A 6 -19.15 -18.61 -16.84
N LYS A 7 -19.75 -18.91 -15.69
CA LYS A 7 -19.05 -19.01 -14.40
C LYS A 7 -17.98 -20.11 -14.50
N LYS A 8 -16.72 -19.77 -14.26
CA LYS A 8 -15.69 -20.75 -13.84
C LYS A 8 -15.55 -20.59 -12.33
N GLU A 9 -16.00 -21.61 -11.60
CA GLU A 9 -15.81 -21.73 -10.15
C GLU A 9 -14.32 -21.97 -9.86
N ILE A 10 -13.75 -21.18 -8.95
CA ILE A 10 -12.39 -21.35 -8.47
C ILE A 10 -12.45 -22.29 -7.26
N ILE A 11 -11.80 -23.45 -7.39
CA ILE A 11 -11.68 -24.44 -6.32
C ILE A 11 -10.36 -24.18 -5.61
N SER A 12 -10.41 -23.68 -4.38
CA SER A 12 -9.24 -23.55 -3.52
C SER A 12 -8.74 -24.91 -3.05
N LEU A 13 -7.42 -25.11 -3.04
CA LEU A 13 -6.77 -26.35 -2.61
C LEU A 13 -6.73 -26.45 -1.06
N PRO A 14 -6.74 -27.68 -0.49
CA PRO A 14 -6.85 -27.87 0.95
C PRO A 14 -5.55 -27.50 1.69
N GLN A 15 -5.68 -26.64 2.70
CA GLN A 15 -4.58 -26.22 3.57
C GLN A 15 -4.10 -27.37 4.49
N ARG A 16 -2.79 -27.60 4.53
CA ARG A 16 -2.16 -28.61 5.40
C ARG A 16 -1.98 -28.05 6.83
N ASN A 17 -2.39 -28.86 7.82
CA ASN A 17 -2.38 -28.59 9.27
C ASN A 17 -1.16 -27.79 9.79
N ARG A 18 -1.42 -26.59 10.33
CA ARG A 18 -0.42 -25.76 11.03
C ARG A 18 -0.35 -26.12 12.51
N ARG A 19 0.87 -26.32 13.04
CA ARG A 19 1.14 -26.38 14.50
C ARG A 19 0.99 -24.97 15.10
N LYS A 20 0.34 -24.88 16.25
CA LYS A 20 0.26 -23.65 17.07
C LYS A 20 1.60 -23.37 17.73
N VAL A 21 2.08 -22.14 17.66
CA VAL A 21 3.21 -21.64 18.47
C VAL A 21 2.74 -20.39 19.21
N ASN A 22 2.90 -20.41 20.53
CA ASN A 22 2.54 -19.33 21.44
C ASN A 22 3.60 -18.23 21.46
N LYS A 23 3.14 -16.99 21.62
CA LYS A 23 3.92 -15.76 21.79
C LYS A 23 4.32 -15.58 23.27
N SER A 24 5.55 -15.16 23.54
CA SER A 24 5.94 -14.58 24.84
C SER A 24 6.82 -13.36 24.62
N TYR A 25 6.39 -12.24 25.19
CA TYR A 25 7.06 -10.94 25.26
C TYR A 25 8.21 -10.96 26.26
N ILE A 26 9.31 -10.24 25.97
CA ILE A 26 10.14 -9.52 26.94
C ILE A 26 10.71 -8.27 26.24
N SER A 27 10.53 -7.11 26.89
CA SER A 27 11.11 -5.78 26.64
C SER A 27 12.48 -5.64 27.29
N GLU A 28 13.37 -4.80 26.77
CA GLU A 28 14.33 -4.00 27.56
C GLU A 28 15.05 -2.94 26.69
N ASP A 29 15.00 -1.72 27.21
CA ASP A 29 15.72 -0.44 27.04
C ASP A 29 17.00 -0.34 26.18
N GLU A 30 17.23 0.83 25.55
CA GLU A 30 18.22 1.85 26.01
C GLU A 30 18.36 3.04 25.03
N ASN A 31 18.69 4.19 25.64
CA ASN A 31 18.76 5.58 25.14
C ASN A 31 19.90 5.89 24.16
N GLU A 32 19.75 6.96 23.37
CA GLU A 32 20.78 8.01 23.17
C GLU A 32 20.22 9.18 22.32
N GLU A 33 20.01 10.37 22.92
CA GLU A 33 19.87 11.65 22.22
C GLU A 33 21.08 12.54 22.52
N GLU A 34 21.78 12.98 21.47
CA GLU A 34 22.98 13.80 21.53
C GLU A 34 22.68 15.29 21.80
N GLU A 35 23.53 15.88 22.65
CA GLU A 35 23.59 17.29 23.02
C GLU A 35 23.89 18.22 21.84
N ASN A 36 23.19 19.37 21.80
CA ASN A 36 23.73 20.60 21.21
C ASN A 36 23.10 21.84 21.86
N LYS A 37 23.72 22.40 22.91
CA LYS A 37 23.48 23.79 23.33
C LYS A 37 24.78 24.51 23.69
N HIS A 38 25.16 25.42 22.81
CA HIS A 38 26.16 26.47 23.02
C HIS A 38 25.50 27.69 23.70
N ILE A 39 26.05 28.08 24.86
CA ILE A 39 26.24 29.44 25.42
C ILE A 39 25.05 30.43 25.37
N PHE A 40 24.45 30.72 26.53
CA PHE A 40 24.25 32.09 27.04
C PHE A 40 24.00 32.09 28.57
N ASN A 41 24.82 32.82 29.32
CA ASN A 41 24.62 33.08 30.75
C ASN A 41 23.72 34.32 30.91
N GLY A 42 22.55 34.15 31.52
CA GLY A 42 21.63 35.20 31.96
C GLY A 42 20.49 34.59 32.77
N ASP A 43 20.19 35.17 33.94
CA ASP A 43 19.30 34.65 34.99
C ASP A 43 17.93 34.14 34.49
N ASN A 44 17.62 32.84 34.63
CA ASN A 44 16.36 32.24 34.16
C ASN A 44 15.65 31.29 35.15
N ASN A 45 15.86 31.39 36.46
CA ASN A 45 15.10 30.56 37.44
C ASN A 45 13.58 30.87 37.49
N THR A 46 13.10 31.89 36.76
CA THR A 46 11.68 32.18 36.56
C THR A 46 11.13 31.71 35.22
N SER A 47 11.99 31.36 34.25
CA SER A 47 11.57 30.87 32.92
C SER A 47 11.12 29.42 33.02
N ASP A 48 11.96 28.57 33.61
CA ASP A 48 11.72 27.12 33.67
C ASP A 48 10.44 26.78 34.47
N HIS A 49 10.17 27.49 35.58
CA HIS A 49 8.94 27.30 36.36
C HIS A 49 7.68 27.88 35.71
N MET A 50 7.81 28.87 34.82
CA MET A 50 6.67 29.38 34.04
C MET A 50 6.38 28.48 32.84
N ASP A 51 7.42 27.90 32.23
CA ASP A 51 7.30 26.99 31.10
C ASP A 51 6.62 25.68 31.53
N ASP A 52 6.99 25.09 32.68
CA ASP A 52 6.32 23.87 33.19
C ASP A 52 4.83 24.10 33.50
N HIS A 53 4.47 25.22 34.12
CA HIS A 53 3.07 25.52 34.43
C HIS A 53 2.22 25.86 33.21
N ILE A 54 2.81 26.46 32.18
CA ILE A 54 2.13 26.74 30.91
C ILE A 54 1.96 25.43 30.13
N ASN A 55 2.96 24.56 30.13
CA ASN A 55 2.90 23.26 29.45
C ASN A 55 1.85 22.34 30.10
N ASP A 56 1.84 22.20 31.42
CA ASP A 56 0.81 21.40 32.13
C ASP A 56 -0.61 21.94 31.85
N TYR A 57 -0.80 23.27 31.82
CA TYR A 57 -2.11 23.85 31.54
C TYR A 57 -2.54 23.68 30.07
N VAL A 58 -1.58 23.73 29.13
CA VAL A 58 -1.85 23.49 27.71
C VAL A 58 -2.16 22.01 27.47
N ASP A 59 -1.40 21.10 28.07
CA ASP A 59 -1.61 19.66 27.95
C ASP A 59 -2.94 19.22 28.55
N ASP A 60 -3.29 19.67 29.76
CA ASP A 60 -4.51 19.19 30.43
C ASP A 60 -5.80 19.89 29.97
N HIS A 61 -5.75 21.10 29.39
CA HIS A 61 -6.97 21.86 29.09
C HIS A 61 -7.18 22.15 27.60
N ILE A 62 -6.09 22.33 26.85
CA ILE A 62 -6.21 22.60 25.42
C ILE A 62 -6.20 21.28 24.65
N ASN A 63 -5.29 20.34 24.97
CA ASN A 63 -5.25 19.07 24.25
C ASN A 63 -6.49 18.22 24.54
N ASP A 64 -6.92 18.08 25.80
CA ASP A 64 -8.16 17.37 26.16
C ASP A 64 -9.39 17.95 25.43
N TYR A 65 -9.52 19.29 25.35
CA TYR A 65 -10.63 19.92 24.62
C TYR A 65 -10.54 19.71 23.10
N VAL A 66 -9.33 19.71 22.53
CA VAL A 66 -9.12 19.48 21.10
C VAL A 66 -9.38 18.01 20.76
N ASP A 67 -8.90 17.08 21.58
CA ASP A 67 -9.09 15.64 21.41
C ASP A 67 -10.57 15.25 21.55
N ASP A 68 -11.26 15.71 22.60
CA ASP A 68 -12.65 15.29 22.87
C ASP A 68 -13.69 16.01 21.99
N HIS A 69 -13.39 17.19 21.43
CA HIS A 69 -14.41 17.98 20.73
C HIS A 69 -14.10 18.30 19.29
N ILE A 70 -12.83 18.50 18.94
CA ILE A 70 -12.46 18.82 17.56
C ILE A 70 -12.18 17.52 16.80
N ASN A 71 -11.39 16.60 17.36
CA ASN A 71 -11.07 15.34 16.69
C ASN A 71 -12.32 14.47 16.52
N ASP A 72 -13.14 14.31 17.57
CA ASP A 72 -14.41 13.57 17.49
C ASP A 72 -15.36 14.17 16.41
N TYR A 73 -15.52 15.50 16.35
CA TYR A 73 -16.38 16.13 15.34
C TYR A 73 -15.81 15.99 13.92
N VAL A 74 -14.49 16.10 13.76
CA VAL A 74 -13.81 15.95 12.46
C VAL A 74 -13.92 14.51 11.97
N ASP A 75 -13.70 13.53 12.86
CA ASP A 75 -13.81 12.11 12.56
C ASP A 75 -15.25 11.71 12.23
N GLU A 76 -16.23 12.18 12.99
CA GLU A 76 -17.65 11.79 12.82
C GLU A 76 -18.33 12.52 11.65
N HIS A 77 -17.92 13.73 11.27
CA HIS A 77 -18.69 14.53 10.31
C HIS A 77 -17.92 14.99 9.07
N ILE A 78 -16.62 15.24 9.18
CA ILE A 78 -15.83 15.70 8.03
C ILE A 78 -15.22 14.51 7.31
N ASN A 79 -14.62 13.57 8.03
CA ASN A 79 -13.99 12.41 7.44
C ASN A 79 -15.01 11.50 6.73
N ASP A 80 -16.18 11.25 7.32
CA ASP A 80 -17.25 10.47 6.67
C ASP A 80 -17.77 11.10 5.38
N TYR A 81 -18.10 12.40 5.39
CA TYR A 81 -18.61 13.09 4.18
C TYR A 81 -17.55 13.17 3.07
N VAL A 82 -16.30 13.43 3.45
CA VAL A 82 -15.18 13.52 2.52
C VAL A 82 -14.86 12.15 1.94
N ASP A 83 -14.80 11.10 2.77
CA ASP A 83 -14.54 9.73 2.32
C ASP A 83 -15.64 9.24 1.37
N ASP A 84 -16.92 9.53 1.63
CA ASP A 84 -18.04 9.14 0.76
C ASP A 84 -18.00 9.83 -0.61
N HIS A 85 -17.81 11.15 -0.64
CA HIS A 85 -17.78 11.90 -1.90
C HIS A 85 -16.51 11.61 -2.72
N ILE A 86 -15.35 11.53 -2.06
CA ILE A 86 -14.09 11.15 -2.71
C ILE A 86 -14.18 9.72 -3.24
N SER A 87 -14.72 8.79 -2.46
CA SER A 87 -14.93 7.41 -2.91
C SER A 87 -15.75 7.36 -4.18
N LYS A 88 -16.86 8.11 -4.25
CA LYS A 88 -17.74 8.13 -5.42
C LYS A 88 -17.05 8.65 -6.68
N ASP A 89 -16.26 9.71 -6.57
CA ASP A 89 -15.50 10.26 -7.70
C ASP A 89 -14.39 9.29 -8.16
N ILE A 90 -13.71 8.64 -7.21
CA ILE A 90 -12.71 7.61 -7.48
C ILE A 90 -13.35 6.40 -8.17
N TYR A 91 -14.49 5.91 -7.69
CA TYR A 91 -15.23 4.82 -8.32
C TYR A 91 -15.63 5.16 -9.76
N ASN A 92 -16.14 6.37 -9.99
CA ASN A 92 -16.48 6.84 -11.33
C ASN A 92 -15.24 6.86 -12.25
N LYS A 93 -14.10 7.34 -11.73
CA LYS A 93 -12.83 7.42 -12.45
C LYS A 93 -12.32 6.04 -12.89
N PHE A 94 -12.45 5.03 -12.05
CA PHE A 94 -11.93 3.68 -12.32
C PHE A 94 -12.96 2.67 -12.84
N SER A 95 -14.23 3.07 -12.97
CA SER A 95 -15.34 2.21 -13.41
C SER A 95 -15.11 1.42 -14.70
N ASN A 96 -14.33 1.95 -15.64
CA ASN A 96 -14.02 1.32 -16.94
C ASN A 96 -12.61 0.74 -17.01
N LYS A 97 -11.84 0.78 -15.91
CA LYS A 97 -10.45 0.31 -15.91
C LYS A 97 -10.41 -1.19 -15.70
N THR A 98 -9.84 -1.91 -16.67
CA THR A 98 -9.69 -3.36 -16.63
C THR A 98 -8.22 -3.72 -16.55
N TYR A 99 -7.90 -4.71 -15.72
CA TYR A 99 -6.56 -5.27 -15.60
C TYR A 99 -6.56 -6.67 -16.16
N GLU A 100 -5.57 -6.98 -17.01
CA GLU A 100 -5.42 -8.31 -17.58
C GLU A 100 -4.19 -8.98 -16.97
N TYR A 101 -4.42 -10.07 -16.25
CA TYR A 101 -3.36 -10.85 -15.63
C TYR A 101 -3.75 -12.31 -15.42
N LYS A 102 -2.74 -13.15 -15.16
CA LYS A 102 -2.87 -14.56 -14.80
C LYS A 102 -1.68 -15.01 -13.96
N TYR A 103 -1.84 -16.13 -13.29
CA TYR A 103 -0.79 -16.81 -12.55
C TYR A 103 -0.26 -18.00 -13.33
N LEU A 104 1.05 -18.22 -13.30
CA LEU A 104 1.71 -19.34 -13.94
C LEU A 104 2.51 -20.11 -12.89
N ASP A 105 2.35 -21.43 -12.87
CA ASP A 105 3.11 -22.30 -11.98
C ASP A 105 4.60 -22.26 -12.36
N HIS A 106 5.46 -22.11 -11.36
CA HIS A 106 6.90 -22.21 -11.50
C HIS A 106 7.44 -23.31 -10.57
N THR A 107 8.62 -23.84 -10.87
CA THR A 107 9.20 -24.95 -10.09
C THR A 107 9.64 -24.54 -8.68
N ALA A 108 9.88 -23.25 -8.46
CA ALA A 108 10.21 -22.69 -7.15
C ALA A 108 8.95 -22.17 -6.45
N ASP A 109 8.38 -21.09 -7.00
CA ASP A 109 7.22 -20.39 -6.43
C ASP A 109 6.17 -20.11 -7.54
N ILE A 110 5.75 -18.85 -7.72
CA ILE A 110 4.73 -18.47 -8.69
C ILE A 110 5.17 -17.29 -9.57
N ILE A 111 4.81 -17.35 -10.85
CA ILE A 111 5.02 -16.26 -11.79
C ILE A 111 3.72 -15.48 -11.94
N LEU A 112 3.79 -14.19 -11.62
CA LEU A 112 2.77 -13.21 -11.96
C LEU A 112 2.96 -12.80 -13.43
N HIS A 113 1.89 -12.84 -14.21
CA HIS A 113 1.91 -12.40 -15.60
C HIS A 113 0.81 -11.38 -15.88
N SER A 114 1.16 -10.24 -16.47
CA SER A 114 0.21 -9.23 -16.92
C SER A 114 0.32 -8.93 -18.41
N SER A 115 -0.80 -8.53 -19.02
CA SER A 115 -0.88 -8.04 -20.39
C SER A 115 -1.55 -6.68 -20.45
N GLY A 116 -1.29 -5.93 -21.53
CA GLY A 116 -1.91 -4.62 -21.75
C GLY A 116 -1.52 -4.03 -23.10
N LYS A 117 -2.18 -2.94 -23.50
CA LYS A 117 -1.92 -2.27 -24.79
C LYS A 117 -0.60 -1.51 -24.80
N ASN A 118 -0.12 -1.13 -23.62
CA ASN A 118 1.09 -0.36 -23.42
C ASN A 118 1.75 -0.76 -22.08
N LEU A 119 3.01 -0.37 -21.91
CA LEU A 119 3.76 -0.66 -20.69
C LEU A 119 3.09 -0.11 -19.43
N ARG A 120 2.43 1.06 -19.52
CA ARG A 120 1.73 1.66 -18.37
C ARG A 120 0.63 0.72 -17.86
N GLU A 121 -0.24 0.25 -18.74
CA GLU A 121 -1.30 -0.71 -18.40
C GLU A 121 -0.74 -2.01 -17.84
N CYS A 122 0.40 -2.50 -18.35
CA CYS A 122 1.03 -3.72 -17.85
C CYS A 122 1.59 -3.53 -16.44
N PHE A 123 2.24 -2.39 -16.15
CA PHE A 123 2.75 -2.04 -14.82
C PHE A 123 1.63 -1.95 -13.80
N GLU A 124 0.52 -1.30 -14.16
CA GLU A 124 -0.65 -1.25 -13.28
C GLU A 124 -1.24 -2.66 -13.08
N SER A 125 -1.41 -3.42 -14.15
CA SER A 125 -2.02 -4.76 -14.10
C SER A 125 -1.18 -5.77 -13.31
N ILE A 126 0.15 -5.73 -13.40
CA ILE A 126 1.02 -6.66 -12.65
C ILE A 126 1.01 -6.36 -11.15
N CYS A 127 0.90 -5.08 -10.76
CA CYS A 127 0.79 -4.73 -9.36
C CYS A 127 -0.59 -5.11 -8.79
N ILE A 128 -1.68 -4.92 -9.55
CA ILE A 128 -3.00 -5.44 -9.15
C ILE A 128 -2.99 -6.97 -9.06
N CYS A 129 -2.33 -7.66 -10.01
CA CYS A 129 -2.15 -9.11 -9.98
C CYS A 129 -1.48 -9.58 -8.67
N MET A 130 -0.47 -8.86 -8.21
CA MET A 130 0.23 -9.13 -6.95
C MET A 130 -0.72 -9.01 -5.75
N PHE A 131 -1.48 -7.92 -5.65
CA PHE A 131 -2.42 -7.73 -4.54
C PHE A 131 -3.61 -8.69 -4.58
N ASP A 132 -4.13 -9.03 -5.76
CA ASP A 132 -5.23 -10.00 -5.92
C ASP A 132 -4.80 -11.41 -5.49
N TYR A 133 -3.51 -11.74 -5.64
CA TYR A 133 -2.96 -12.99 -5.12
C TYR A 133 -2.90 -13.02 -3.58
N MET A 134 -2.62 -11.87 -2.96
CA MET A 134 -2.50 -11.72 -1.51
C MET A 134 -3.86 -11.55 -0.81
N CYS A 135 -4.86 -10.99 -1.49
CA CYS A 135 -6.18 -10.73 -0.95
C CYS A 135 -7.22 -10.62 -2.07
N ASN A 136 -8.41 -11.18 -1.87
CA ASN A 136 -9.53 -11.01 -2.80
C ASN A 136 -9.92 -9.53 -2.91
N LEU A 137 -9.67 -8.90 -4.07
CA LEU A 137 -9.91 -7.46 -4.25
C LEU A 137 -11.39 -7.08 -4.38
N ASN A 138 -12.30 -8.06 -4.50
CA ASN A 138 -13.73 -7.77 -4.59
C ASN A 138 -14.27 -7.14 -3.31
N SER A 139 -13.77 -7.55 -2.14
CA SER A 139 -14.16 -7.01 -0.83
C SER A 139 -13.44 -5.72 -0.46
N VAL A 140 -12.40 -5.32 -1.20
CA VAL A 140 -11.59 -4.13 -0.90
C VAL A 140 -12.30 -2.89 -1.43
N GLU A 141 -12.46 -1.87 -0.59
CA GLU A 141 -13.06 -0.58 -0.96
C GLU A 141 -11.97 0.47 -1.26
N LEU A 142 -12.34 1.59 -1.89
CA LEU A 142 -11.39 2.63 -2.33
C LEU A 142 -11.30 3.79 -1.33
N LYS A 143 -11.11 3.47 -0.04
CA LYS A 143 -11.11 4.44 1.06
C LYS A 143 -9.81 5.21 1.22
N LYS A 144 -8.69 4.55 1.00
CA LYS A 144 -7.34 5.08 1.25
C LYS A 144 -6.57 5.20 -0.06
N ARG A 145 -5.68 6.20 -0.09
CA ARG A 145 -4.76 6.45 -1.20
C ARG A 145 -3.33 6.52 -0.69
N ARG A 146 -2.39 5.93 -1.43
CA ARG A 146 -0.94 6.05 -1.20
C ARG A 146 -0.25 6.51 -2.47
N LYS A 147 0.67 7.46 -2.32
CA LYS A 147 1.51 7.96 -3.40
C LYS A 147 2.85 7.23 -3.33
N ILE A 148 3.37 6.81 -4.47
CA ILE A 148 4.74 6.35 -4.59
C ILE A 148 5.46 7.12 -5.69
N THR A 149 6.76 7.33 -5.49
CA THR A 149 7.67 7.89 -6.50
C THR A 149 8.89 7.01 -6.54
N VAL A 150 9.09 6.32 -7.66
CA VAL A 150 10.14 5.30 -7.81
C VAL A 150 10.97 5.57 -9.06
N SER A 151 12.28 5.34 -8.95
CA SER A 151 13.21 5.41 -10.08
C SER A 151 13.99 4.11 -10.21
N GLY A 152 14.59 3.87 -11.39
CA GLY A 152 15.41 2.69 -11.66
C GLY A 152 16.58 3.01 -12.59
N ALA A 153 17.58 2.12 -12.67
CA ALA A 153 18.69 2.28 -13.62
C ALA A 153 18.31 1.86 -15.06
N ASN A 154 17.31 1.00 -15.18
CA ASN A 154 16.73 0.53 -16.43
C ASN A 154 15.24 0.17 -16.20
N ILE A 155 14.55 -0.31 -17.23
CA ILE A 155 13.13 -0.66 -17.15
C ILE A 155 12.82 -1.80 -16.19
N GLU A 156 13.70 -2.80 -16.08
CA GLU A 156 13.52 -3.96 -15.20
C GLU A 156 13.69 -3.54 -13.73
N ASP A 157 14.71 -2.73 -13.45
CA ASP A 157 14.92 -2.13 -12.13
C ASP A 157 13.77 -1.21 -11.73
N LEU A 158 13.24 -0.43 -12.68
CA LEU A 158 12.09 0.44 -12.44
C LEU A 158 10.84 -0.37 -12.09
N LEU A 159 10.57 -1.47 -12.81
CA LEU A 159 9.46 -2.38 -12.51
C LEU A 159 9.65 -3.04 -11.14
N PHE A 160 10.84 -3.54 -10.86
CA PHE A 160 11.17 -4.17 -9.58
C PHE A 160 10.96 -3.20 -8.42
N ASN A 161 11.49 -1.98 -8.50
CA ASN A 161 11.33 -0.96 -7.46
C ASN A 161 9.86 -0.53 -7.31
N PHE A 162 9.12 -0.42 -8.42
CA PHE A 162 7.69 -0.12 -8.41
C PHE A 162 6.88 -1.18 -7.65
N LEU A 163 7.10 -2.46 -7.92
CA LEU A 163 6.42 -3.55 -7.23
C LEU A 163 6.86 -3.67 -5.77
N THR A 164 8.16 -3.52 -5.50
CA THR A 164 8.71 -3.59 -4.15
C THR A 164 8.16 -2.48 -3.27
N GLU A 165 8.02 -1.25 -3.78
CA GLU A 165 7.46 -0.14 -3.01
C GLU A 165 5.99 -0.37 -2.65
N PHE A 166 5.19 -0.88 -3.60
CA PHE A 166 3.81 -1.27 -3.31
C PHE A 166 3.70 -2.44 -2.35
N HIS A 167 4.56 -3.45 -2.50
CA HIS A 167 4.64 -4.58 -1.57
C HIS A 167 5.07 -4.14 -0.17
N PHE A 168 5.98 -3.17 -0.08
CA PHE A 168 6.39 -2.56 1.19
C PHE A 168 5.20 -1.88 1.89
N LEU A 169 4.32 -1.18 1.18
CA LEU A 169 3.10 -0.61 1.76
C LEU A 169 2.19 -1.66 2.39
N TYR A 170 2.14 -2.87 1.83
CA TYR A 170 1.45 -3.99 2.47
C TYR A 170 2.20 -4.46 3.73
N GLY A 171 3.52 -4.61 3.66
CA GLY A 171 4.32 -5.08 4.79
C GLY A 171 4.37 -4.10 5.97
N SER A 172 4.29 -2.79 5.72
CA SER A 172 4.40 -1.75 6.74
C SER A 172 3.04 -1.30 7.29
N GLU A 173 2.05 -1.12 6.43
CA GLU A 173 0.74 -0.56 6.79
C GLU A 173 -0.43 -1.52 6.55
N TYR A 174 -0.18 -2.71 6.01
CA TYR A 174 -1.23 -3.60 5.51
C TYR A 174 -2.14 -2.96 4.45
N PHE A 175 -1.62 -1.99 3.69
CA PHE A 175 -2.35 -1.38 2.59
C PHE A 175 -2.55 -2.37 1.45
N ILE A 176 -3.79 -2.58 1.01
CA ILE A 176 -4.15 -3.41 -0.14
C ILE A 176 -4.57 -2.49 -1.28
N CYS A 177 -3.86 -2.58 -2.41
CA CYS A 177 -4.17 -1.75 -3.57
C CYS A 177 -5.18 -2.47 -4.49
N LYS A 178 -6.30 -1.80 -4.79
CA LYS A 178 -7.32 -2.28 -5.75
C LYS A 178 -7.27 -1.55 -7.09
N HIS A 179 -6.86 -0.28 -7.10
CA HIS A 179 -6.65 0.48 -8.32
C HIS A 179 -5.36 1.27 -8.27
N ILE A 180 -4.68 1.34 -9.42
CA ILE A 180 -3.46 2.14 -9.59
C ILE A 180 -3.68 3.17 -10.70
N GLU A 181 -3.16 4.36 -10.46
CA GLU A 181 -3.04 5.42 -11.43
C GLU A 181 -1.58 5.88 -11.54
N ILE A 182 -0.95 5.56 -12.66
CA ILE A 182 0.37 6.12 -12.99
C ILE A 182 0.20 7.52 -13.58
N VAL A 183 0.50 8.55 -12.80
CA VAL A 183 0.37 9.96 -13.18
C VAL A 183 1.57 10.45 -13.99
N TYR A 184 2.76 9.92 -13.71
CA TYR A 184 3.98 10.21 -14.45
C TYR A 184 4.70 8.92 -14.80
N PHE A 185 5.08 8.77 -16.08
CA PHE A 185 5.86 7.64 -16.54
C PHE A 185 6.87 8.10 -17.59
N ASN A 186 8.14 8.20 -17.18
CA ASN A 186 9.22 8.61 -18.06
C ASN A 186 10.21 7.47 -18.29
N MET A 187 10.25 6.99 -19.53
CA MET A 187 11.12 5.89 -19.97
C MET A 187 12.58 6.30 -20.21
N ASN A 188 12.87 7.59 -20.37
CA ASN A 188 14.23 8.09 -20.57
C ASN A 188 14.95 8.29 -19.24
N LEU A 189 14.22 8.77 -18.23
CA LEU A 189 14.73 8.97 -16.87
C LEU A 189 14.47 7.77 -15.95
N PHE A 190 13.74 6.76 -16.43
CA PHE A 190 13.26 5.62 -15.65
C PHE A 190 12.65 6.06 -14.31
N LEU A 191 11.62 6.90 -14.39
CA LEU A 191 10.95 7.50 -13.24
C LEU A 191 9.43 7.33 -13.37
N ILE A 192 8.80 6.83 -12.29
CA ILE A 192 7.37 6.67 -12.16
C ILE A 192 6.88 7.44 -10.93
N GLU A 193 5.77 8.15 -11.10
CA GLU A 193 4.93 8.62 -10.00
C GLU A 193 3.55 8.00 -10.17
N ALA A 194 3.06 7.36 -9.11
CA ALA A 194 1.78 6.65 -9.12
C ALA A 194 1.02 6.80 -7.80
N TYR A 195 -0.31 6.67 -7.90
CA TYR A 195 -1.20 6.56 -6.75
C TYR A 195 -1.85 5.18 -6.73
N GLY A 196 -1.75 4.49 -5.60
CA GLY A 196 -2.55 3.32 -5.29
C GLY A 196 -3.79 3.70 -4.49
N TYR A 197 -4.91 3.06 -4.78
CA TYR A 197 -6.22 3.26 -4.17
C TYR A 197 -6.75 1.92 -3.66
N GLY A 198 -7.20 1.89 -2.43
CA GLY A 198 -7.69 0.67 -1.80
C GLY A 198 -8.00 0.87 -0.32
N ASP A 199 -7.75 -0.15 0.49
CA ASP A 199 -8.11 -0.17 1.91
C ASP A 199 -6.99 -0.80 2.76
N ILE A 200 -7.08 -0.65 4.08
CA ILE A 200 -6.20 -1.35 5.02
C ILE A 200 -6.75 -2.76 5.28
N PHE A 201 -5.90 -3.77 5.30
CA PHE A 201 -6.32 -5.16 5.48
C PHE A 201 -7.01 -5.36 6.83
N ASN A 202 -8.26 -5.82 6.80
CA ASN A 202 -9.03 -6.21 7.96
C ASN A 202 -9.53 -7.64 7.78
N ILE A 203 -9.11 -8.55 8.65
CA ILE A 203 -9.43 -9.98 8.59
C ILE A 203 -10.93 -10.29 8.70
N SER A 204 -11.73 -9.36 9.23
CA SER A 204 -13.19 -9.52 9.36
C SER A 204 -13.94 -9.23 8.07
N ILE A 205 -13.32 -8.48 7.15
CA ILE A 205 -13.94 -7.98 5.91
C ILE A 205 -13.28 -8.64 4.69
N HIS A 206 -11.95 -8.73 4.73
CA HIS A 206 -11.14 -9.14 3.59
C HIS A 206 -10.75 -10.62 3.67
N GLU A 207 -10.97 -11.32 2.56
CA GLU A 207 -10.52 -12.70 2.40
C GLU A 207 -9.01 -12.73 2.10
N SER A 208 -8.25 -13.34 3.01
CA SER A 208 -6.80 -13.51 2.85
C SER A 208 -6.49 -14.56 1.78
N GLY A 209 -5.63 -14.19 0.84
CA GLY A 209 -5.04 -15.08 -0.16
C GLY A 209 -3.73 -15.68 0.35
N THR A 210 -2.71 -15.70 -0.51
CA THR A 210 -1.36 -16.15 -0.14
C THR A 210 -0.43 -14.97 -0.03
N GLU A 211 0.21 -14.83 1.12
CA GLU A 211 1.21 -13.79 1.35
C GLU A 211 2.38 -13.95 0.37
N ILE A 212 2.77 -12.85 -0.26
CA ILE A 212 4.02 -12.75 -1.02
C ILE A 212 5.07 -12.21 -0.06
N LYS A 213 6.21 -12.88 0.08
CA LYS A 213 7.33 -12.44 0.93
C LYS A 213 8.22 -11.41 0.23
N ALA A 214 8.47 -11.62 -1.06
CA ALA A 214 9.34 -10.75 -1.83
C ALA A 214 9.07 -10.84 -3.33
N VAL A 215 9.22 -9.70 -4.00
CA VAL A 215 9.35 -9.62 -5.46
C VAL A 215 10.79 -9.98 -5.82
N THR A 216 11.01 -10.73 -6.90
CA THR A 216 12.36 -11.11 -7.33
C THR A 216 12.71 -10.50 -8.69
N LYS A 217 14.00 -10.22 -8.91
CA LYS A 217 14.53 -9.92 -10.25
C LYS A 217 14.81 -11.16 -11.08
N HIS A 218 14.71 -12.35 -10.48
CA HIS A 218 14.98 -13.59 -11.17
C HIS A 218 13.88 -13.87 -12.19
N GLU A 219 14.26 -14.13 -13.45
CA GLU A 219 13.33 -14.34 -14.56
C GLU A 219 12.32 -13.20 -14.81
N LEU A 220 12.62 -11.98 -14.33
CA LEU A 220 11.84 -10.80 -14.67
C LEU A 220 11.97 -10.56 -16.19
N LYS A 221 10.83 -10.50 -16.88
CA LYS A 221 10.79 -10.35 -18.33
C LYS A 221 9.75 -9.33 -18.75
N ILE A 222 10.16 -8.40 -19.59
CA ILE A 222 9.28 -7.41 -20.22
C ILE A 222 9.32 -7.63 -21.73
N ILE A 223 8.17 -7.96 -22.31
CA ILE A 223 8.01 -8.15 -23.75
C ILE A 223 7.16 -6.99 -24.27
N SER A 224 7.74 -6.15 -25.13
CA SER A 224 7.02 -5.03 -25.74
C SER A 224 6.96 -5.17 -27.25
N ASN A 225 5.76 -5.44 -27.76
CA ASN A 225 5.44 -5.50 -29.18
C ASN A 225 4.59 -4.29 -29.59
N LYS A 226 4.41 -4.08 -30.90
CA LYS A 226 3.68 -2.91 -31.43
C LYS A 226 2.24 -2.79 -30.92
N ASP A 227 1.58 -3.93 -30.69
CA ASP A 227 0.14 -3.98 -30.36
C ASP A 227 -0.14 -4.48 -28.94
N ALA A 228 0.88 -5.01 -28.25
CA ALA A 228 0.72 -5.61 -26.92
C ALA A 228 2.03 -5.57 -26.13
N CYS A 229 1.90 -5.40 -24.82
CA CYS A 229 2.98 -5.55 -23.85
C CYS A 229 2.62 -6.67 -22.87
N GLU A 230 3.64 -7.40 -22.43
CA GLU A 230 3.51 -8.48 -21.44
C GLU A 230 4.64 -8.36 -20.41
N ILE A 231 4.33 -8.65 -19.16
CA ILE A 231 5.28 -8.63 -18.05
C ILE A 231 5.18 -9.95 -17.28
N PHE A 232 6.33 -10.52 -16.94
CA PHE A 232 6.46 -11.73 -16.13
C PHE A 232 7.36 -11.42 -14.94
N VAL A 233 6.89 -11.75 -13.74
CA VAL A 233 7.63 -11.53 -12.48
C VAL A 233 7.47 -12.75 -11.58
N LEU A 234 8.59 -13.35 -11.17
CA LEU A 234 8.61 -14.40 -10.15
C LEU A 234 8.57 -13.77 -8.75
N VAL A 235 7.72 -14.31 -7.88
CA VAL A 235 7.58 -13.87 -6.48
C VAL A 235 7.76 -15.05 -5.52
N ASP A 236 8.36 -14.80 -4.35
CA ASP A 236 8.49 -15.75 -3.24
C ASP A 236 7.24 -15.67 -2.36
N ILE A 237 6.63 -16.81 -2.05
CA ILE A 237 5.37 -16.93 -1.28
C ILE A 237 5.57 -17.72 0.01
#